data_AF-A0A4Y8R981-F1
#
_entry.id   AF-A0A4Y8R981-F1
#
_cell.length_a   1.000
_cell.length_b   1.000
_cell.length_c   1.000
_cell.angle_alpha   90.00
_cell.angle_beta   90.00
_cell.angle_gamma   90.00
#
_symmetry.space_group_name_H-M   'P 1'
#
loop_
_entity.id
_entity.type
_entity.pdbx_description
1 polymer ?
#
loop_
_entity_poly.entity_id
_entity_poly.type
_entity_poly.pdbx_seq_one_letter_code
_entity_poly.pdbx_strand_id
1 'polypeptide(L)'
;MTHRRTSPAPASHALRALAGPLLALALLGAPAAAALPGDAAPAAAPGHVAPAARTAVATDDAPAPDPEQTVQWGVRPGDTAQGVDRPNFAYSLAPGGSLRDSLVVSNHDDTPLALAVYAADGFLTDDGTLDLLPAGEVSTALGSWIALDQAEVEIPPQERVEVPFTVTVPDDATPGDYAAGVVSSLVVVAEDGVTTDRRLGSRVHLRVQGELAPALAVDDVRLAYDGTLNPFAPGSATVTFTVTNEGNARVAPATAVRVAGPFGLGATSATDVDVPELLPGSSVERTVEVDGVWPLGREVATLTVGGEVVPLPGTVPDPEVVVPGVVATAATWAVPWVALGLLVLVALLVVWRVRARRRARTAQQRAVDAAVAAALAERAAGGADEPTTEESPSEPVGSPAADRDPWARPAP
;
A
#
# COMPACT_ATOMS: atom_id res chain seq x y z
N MET A 1 40.58 -53.77 14.18
CA MET A 1 41.13 -52.41 14.34
C MET A 1 40.08 -51.54 15.00
N THR A 2 40.23 -51.39 16.31
CA THR A 2 39.47 -50.54 17.23
C THR A 2 40.15 -49.18 17.35
N HIS A 3 39.40 -48.08 17.44
CA HIS A 3 39.67 -46.82 18.19
C HIS A 3 38.57 -45.81 17.74
N ARG A 4 37.49 -45.49 18.47
CA ARG A 4 37.27 -44.89 19.81
C ARG A 4 37.82 -43.46 19.97
N ARG A 5 36.86 -42.55 20.28
CA ARG A 5 36.97 -41.25 21.02
C ARG A 5 37.53 -40.07 20.21
N THR A 6 37.09 -38.82 20.33
CA THR A 6 36.39 -38.08 21.41
C THR A 6 35.90 -36.72 20.90
N SER A 7 34.76 -36.25 21.41
CA SER A 7 34.34 -34.83 21.39
C SER A 7 35.16 -34.02 22.41
N PRO A 8 35.25 -32.68 22.28
CA PRO A 8 34.58 -31.84 23.29
C PRO A 8 34.01 -30.50 22.80
N ALA A 9 32.77 -30.21 23.20
CA ALA A 9 32.37 -28.89 23.77
C ALA A 9 32.61 -28.98 25.31
N PRO A 10 32.58 -27.91 26.17
CA PRO A 10 31.67 -26.74 26.11
C PRO A 10 32.23 -25.42 26.73
N ALA A 11 31.46 -24.32 26.69
CA ALA A 11 31.42 -23.32 27.77
C ALA A 11 30.21 -22.37 27.64
N SER A 12 29.25 -22.62 28.52
CA SER A 12 28.09 -21.80 28.88
C SER A 12 28.47 -20.72 29.90
N HIS A 13 27.82 -19.55 29.85
CA HIS A 13 27.60 -18.72 31.04
C HIS A 13 26.11 -18.51 31.28
N ALA A 14 25.62 -19.17 32.32
CA ALA A 14 24.43 -18.83 33.10
C ALA A 14 24.69 -17.49 33.86
N LEU A 15 23.73 -16.80 34.49
CA LEU A 15 22.84 -17.27 35.57
C LEU A 15 22.06 -16.03 36.09
N ARG A 16 20.74 -16.10 36.30
CA ARG A 16 20.10 -16.02 37.63
C ARG A 16 18.59 -15.79 37.59
N ALA A 17 17.92 -16.76 38.20
CA ALA A 17 16.52 -16.80 38.60
C ALA A 17 16.29 -16.12 39.97
N LEU A 18 15.02 -15.75 40.23
CA LEU A 18 14.34 -15.63 41.54
C LEU A 18 12.82 -15.69 41.22
N ALA A 19 12.14 -16.83 41.39
CA ALA A 19 11.43 -17.31 42.59
C ALA A 19 10.13 -16.53 42.93
N GLY A 20 8.99 -17.24 42.92
CA GLY A 20 7.62 -16.76 43.21
C GLY A 20 7.35 -16.43 44.69
N PRO A 21 6.09 -16.17 45.11
CA PRO A 21 5.11 -17.27 45.26
C PRO A 21 3.61 -16.92 45.00
N LEU A 22 2.80 -17.98 45.00
CA LEU A 22 1.33 -18.03 45.12
C LEU A 22 0.76 -17.25 46.32
N LEU A 23 -0.39 -16.58 46.14
CA LEU A 23 -1.44 -16.50 47.16
C LEU A 23 -2.81 -16.12 46.54
N ALA A 24 -3.83 -16.90 46.88
CA ALA A 24 -5.25 -16.65 46.58
C ALA A 24 -5.91 -15.80 47.68
N LEU A 25 -6.93 -14.98 47.36
CA LEU A 25 -7.93 -14.52 48.34
C LEU A 25 -9.23 -13.98 47.70
N ALA A 26 -10.34 -14.67 48.00
CA ALA A 26 -11.71 -14.24 48.40
C ALA A 26 -12.33 -12.91 47.86
N LEU A 27 -13.51 -12.91 47.19
CA LEU A 27 -14.92 -13.08 47.65
C LEU A 27 -15.58 -11.82 48.28
N LEU A 28 -16.71 -11.38 47.69
CA LEU A 28 -17.89 -10.67 48.27
C LEU A 28 -18.89 -10.42 47.10
N GLY A 29 -20.20 -10.69 47.09
CA GLY A 29 -21.22 -11.28 47.97
C GLY A 29 -22.56 -11.20 47.18
N ALA A 30 -23.31 -12.31 46.97
CA ALA A 30 -24.58 -12.70 47.64
C ALA A 30 -25.84 -11.87 47.26
N PRO A 31 -27.11 -12.34 47.48
CA PRO A 31 -27.68 -13.68 47.79
C PRO A 31 -28.76 -14.12 46.73
N ALA A 32 -29.22 -15.37 46.55
CA ALA A 32 -29.74 -16.47 47.38
C ALA A 32 -31.23 -16.36 47.82
N ALA A 33 -32.09 -17.27 47.30
CA ALA A 33 -33.20 -18.02 47.97
C ALA A 33 -34.04 -18.74 46.88
N ALA A 34 -34.08 -20.08 46.75
CA ALA A 34 -34.81 -21.11 47.54
C ALA A 34 -36.35 -20.90 47.53
N ALA A 35 -37.26 -21.84 47.28
CA ALA A 35 -37.25 -23.31 47.31
C ALA A 35 -38.49 -23.89 46.55
N LEU A 36 -38.42 -25.18 46.21
CA LEU A 36 -39.46 -26.12 45.73
C LEU A 36 -40.57 -26.40 46.79
N PRO A 37 -41.49 -27.39 46.64
CA PRO A 37 -42.32 -27.87 45.51
C PRO A 37 -43.82 -27.99 45.94
N GLY A 38 -44.73 -28.49 45.09
CA GLY A 38 -46.03 -28.96 45.57
C GLY A 38 -47.02 -29.40 44.49
N ASP A 39 -47.19 -30.73 44.39
CA ASP A 39 -48.31 -31.53 43.87
C ASP A 39 -49.56 -30.86 43.28
N ALA A 40 -50.03 -31.40 42.14
CA ALA A 40 -51.19 -32.31 42.10
C ALA A 40 -51.80 -32.41 40.68
N ALA A 41 -51.79 -33.61 40.12
CA ALA A 41 -52.82 -34.10 39.20
C ALA A 41 -54.06 -34.53 40.05
N PRO A 42 -55.31 -34.76 39.54
CA PRO A 42 -55.57 -35.56 38.34
C PRO A 42 -56.87 -35.29 37.52
N ALA A 43 -56.93 -35.97 36.35
CA ALA A 43 -58.04 -36.72 35.74
C ALA A 43 -59.35 -36.07 35.20
N ALA A 44 -59.67 -36.57 33.98
CA ALA A 44 -60.98 -37.02 33.45
C ALA A 44 -61.75 -36.13 32.44
N ALA A 45 -62.14 -36.77 31.33
CA ALA A 45 -62.80 -36.31 30.09
C ALA A 45 -64.35 -36.28 30.21
N PRO A 46 -65.19 -36.33 29.12
CA PRO A 46 -65.10 -35.91 27.70
C PRO A 46 -66.31 -35.03 27.25
N GLY A 47 -66.37 -34.56 25.99
CA GLY A 47 -67.60 -33.98 25.43
C GLY A 47 -67.51 -33.49 23.98
N HIS A 48 -68.20 -34.17 23.07
CA HIS A 48 -68.37 -33.87 21.64
C HIS A 48 -69.20 -32.61 21.36
N VAL A 49 -68.85 -31.82 20.33
CA VAL A 49 -69.79 -31.25 19.32
C VAL A 49 -68.99 -30.85 18.04
N ALA A 50 -69.40 -31.33 16.87
CA ALA A 50 -69.16 -30.73 15.53
C ALA A 50 -70.49 -30.07 15.06
N PRO A 51 -70.61 -29.29 13.96
CA PRO A 51 -69.64 -28.91 12.90
C PRO A 51 -69.73 -27.41 12.47
N ALA A 52 -68.93 -26.97 11.51
CA ALA A 52 -69.39 -26.16 10.34
C ALA A 52 -68.19 -25.64 9.52
N ALA A 53 -68.15 -26.06 8.26
CA ALA A 53 -67.20 -25.64 7.24
C ALA A 53 -67.33 -24.15 6.90
N ARG A 54 -66.18 -23.48 6.75
CA ARG A 54 -66.03 -22.31 5.89
C ARG A 54 -64.83 -22.55 4.99
N THR A 55 -65.09 -22.76 3.72
CA THR A 55 -64.10 -22.73 2.65
C THR A 55 -63.60 -21.30 2.53
N ALA A 56 -62.38 -21.04 3.00
CA ALA A 56 -61.65 -19.83 2.65
C ALA A 56 -60.80 -20.15 1.42
N VAL A 57 -61.07 -19.44 0.32
CA VAL A 57 -60.19 -19.36 -0.83
C VAL A 57 -58.97 -18.56 -0.38
N ALA A 58 -57.83 -19.23 -0.22
CA ALA A 58 -56.56 -18.54 -0.06
C ALA A 58 -56.07 -18.16 -1.46
N THR A 59 -56.24 -16.88 -1.81
CA THR A 59 -55.37 -16.22 -2.79
C THR A 59 -54.00 -16.12 -2.14
N ASP A 60 -53.06 -16.93 -2.63
CA ASP A 60 -51.66 -16.87 -2.29
C ASP A 60 -51.06 -15.68 -3.05
N ASP A 61 -51.15 -14.50 -2.44
CA ASP A 61 -50.43 -13.30 -2.85
C ASP A 61 -49.21 -13.24 -1.93
N ALA A 62 -48.11 -13.85 -2.38
CA ALA A 62 -46.87 -13.88 -1.61
C ALA A 62 -46.41 -12.43 -1.38
N PRO A 63 -46.24 -11.98 -0.11
CA PRO A 63 -45.83 -10.62 0.15
C PRO A 63 -44.43 -10.37 -0.41
N ALA A 64 -44.27 -9.26 -1.13
CA ALA A 64 -42.96 -8.76 -1.54
C ALA A 64 -42.05 -8.59 -0.30
N PRO A 65 -40.76 -8.94 -0.38
CA PRO A 65 -39.85 -8.89 0.76
C PRO A 65 -39.70 -7.46 1.31
N ASP A 66 -39.67 -7.37 2.64
CA ASP A 66 -39.52 -6.13 3.41
C ASP A 66 -38.12 -5.50 3.14
N PRO A 67 -38.02 -4.20 2.81
CA PRO A 67 -36.76 -3.55 2.45
C PRO A 67 -35.68 -3.57 3.55
N GLU A 68 -36.03 -3.83 4.81
CA GLU A 68 -35.08 -3.99 5.92
C GLU A 68 -34.59 -5.44 6.12
N GLN A 69 -35.13 -6.42 5.39
CA GLN A 69 -34.66 -7.80 5.49
C GLN A 69 -33.24 -7.95 4.91
N THR A 70 -32.35 -8.44 5.78
CA THR A 70 -31.01 -8.87 5.38
C THR A 70 -31.16 -10.22 4.66
N VAL A 71 -31.49 -10.16 3.37
CA VAL A 71 -31.57 -11.34 2.51
C VAL A 71 -30.18 -11.96 2.37
N GLN A 72 -30.06 -13.25 2.70
CA GLN A 72 -28.83 -14.02 2.69
C GLN A 72 -28.95 -15.19 1.72
N TRP A 73 -28.20 -15.11 0.62
CA TRP A 73 -28.07 -16.23 -0.32
C TRP A 73 -26.61 -16.43 -0.70
N GLY A 74 -26.31 -17.62 -1.22
CA GLY A 74 -24.99 -18.02 -1.68
C GLY A 74 -25.01 -18.40 -3.15
N VAL A 75 -23.86 -18.22 -3.80
CA VAL A 75 -23.61 -18.71 -5.17
C VAL A 75 -22.29 -19.44 -5.22
N ARG A 76 -22.25 -20.54 -5.98
CA ARG A 76 -21.01 -21.26 -6.28
C ARG A 76 -21.11 -22.03 -7.59
N PRO A 77 -19.99 -22.40 -8.21
CA PRO A 77 -19.97 -23.44 -9.22
C PRO A 77 -20.61 -24.74 -8.73
N GLY A 78 -21.43 -25.35 -9.58
CA GLY A 78 -21.98 -26.69 -9.36
C GLY A 78 -20.94 -27.78 -9.52
N ASP A 79 -21.25 -28.97 -9.01
CA ASP A 79 -20.39 -30.14 -9.13
C ASP A 79 -20.76 -30.88 -10.42
N THR A 80 -19.91 -30.76 -11.44
CA THR A 80 -20.20 -31.24 -12.80
C THR A 80 -19.01 -32.01 -13.39
N ALA A 81 -19.09 -32.38 -14.67
CA ALA A 81 -17.97 -32.96 -15.39
C ALA A 81 -16.74 -32.03 -15.46
N GLN A 82 -16.92 -30.73 -15.21
CA GLN A 82 -15.86 -29.73 -15.19
C GLN A 82 -15.11 -29.66 -13.85
N GLY A 83 -15.58 -30.38 -12.83
CA GLY A 83 -14.92 -30.49 -11.52
C GLY A 83 -15.89 -30.36 -10.34
N VAL A 84 -15.35 -30.55 -9.14
CA VAL A 84 -16.05 -30.53 -7.85
C VAL A 84 -15.47 -29.47 -6.93
N ASP A 85 -16.29 -28.87 -6.08
CA ASP A 85 -15.89 -27.88 -5.06
C ASP A 85 -15.03 -26.72 -5.62
N ARG A 86 -15.36 -26.26 -6.81
CA ARG A 86 -14.60 -25.24 -7.53
C ARG A 86 -14.88 -23.85 -6.95
N PRO A 87 -13.86 -23.02 -6.68
CA PRO A 87 -14.07 -21.67 -6.18
C PRO A 87 -14.60 -20.70 -7.24
N ASN A 88 -14.26 -20.93 -8.52
CA ASN A 88 -14.69 -20.16 -9.68
C ASN A 88 -14.71 -21.08 -10.90
N PHE A 89 -15.29 -20.62 -12.02
CA PHE A 89 -15.24 -21.32 -13.28
C PHE A 89 -13.96 -20.99 -14.05
N ALA A 90 -13.29 -22.01 -14.56
CA ALA A 90 -12.10 -21.85 -15.41
C ALA A 90 -12.13 -22.88 -16.55
N TYR A 91 -12.03 -22.41 -17.79
CA TYR A 91 -12.20 -23.23 -18.98
C TYR A 91 -11.12 -22.98 -20.02
N SER A 92 -10.77 -24.02 -20.77
CA SER A 92 -9.95 -23.92 -21.98
C SER A 92 -10.73 -24.56 -23.14
N LEU A 93 -11.09 -23.75 -24.13
CA LEU A 93 -11.88 -24.19 -25.28
C LEU A 93 -11.23 -23.71 -26.59
N ALA A 94 -11.30 -24.53 -27.63
CA ALA A 94 -10.96 -24.07 -28.98
C ALA A 94 -12.07 -23.13 -29.52
N PRO A 95 -11.77 -22.28 -30.52
CA PRO A 95 -12.80 -21.60 -31.30
C PRO A 95 -13.87 -22.59 -31.80
N GLY A 96 -15.15 -22.20 -31.73
CA GLY A 96 -16.29 -23.09 -32.03
C GLY A 96 -16.61 -24.14 -30.95
N GLY A 97 -15.81 -24.22 -29.89
CA GLY A 97 -16.00 -25.15 -28.78
C GLY A 97 -17.20 -24.78 -27.90
N SER A 98 -17.83 -25.78 -27.30
CA SER A 98 -18.93 -25.58 -26.36
C SER A 98 -18.84 -26.50 -25.15
N LEU A 99 -19.30 -26.04 -23.99
CA LEU A 99 -19.47 -26.86 -22.79
C LEU A 99 -20.76 -26.50 -22.04
N ARG A 100 -21.20 -27.40 -21.17
CA ARG A 100 -22.29 -27.16 -20.20
C ARG A 100 -21.75 -27.23 -18.79
N ASP A 101 -22.29 -26.38 -17.93
CA ASP A 101 -21.99 -26.34 -16.51
C ASP A 101 -23.20 -25.79 -15.74
N SER A 102 -23.12 -25.66 -14.42
CA SER A 102 -24.20 -25.10 -13.60
C SER A 102 -23.70 -24.17 -12.50
N LEU A 103 -24.53 -23.19 -12.15
CA LEU A 103 -24.40 -22.36 -10.96
C LEU A 103 -25.35 -22.89 -9.88
N VAL A 104 -24.84 -23.16 -8.69
CA VAL A 104 -25.68 -23.49 -7.53
C VAL A 104 -25.99 -22.21 -6.78
N VAL A 105 -27.28 -21.95 -6.58
CA VAL A 105 -27.78 -20.82 -5.80
C VAL A 105 -28.46 -21.36 -4.56
N SER A 106 -28.04 -20.92 -3.38
CA SER A 106 -28.58 -21.37 -2.08
C SER A 106 -29.28 -20.26 -1.34
N ASN A 107 -30.50 -20.50 -0.93
CA ASN A 107 -31.26 -19.61 -0.07
C ASN A 107 -31.00 -19.97 1.40
N HIS A 108 -30.56 -19.01 2.21
CA HIS A 108 -30.32 -19.19 3.64
C HIS A 108 -31.39 -18.54 4.52
N ASP A 109 -32.42 -17.97 3.91
CA ASP A 109 -33.57 -17.37 4.58
C ASP A 109 -34.75 -18.36 4.69
N ASP A 110 -35.71 -18.00 5.54
CA ASP A 110 -36.92 -18.77 5.79
C ASP A 110 -38.08 -18.43 4.83
N THR A 111 -37.84 -17.56 3.85
CA THR A 111 -38.79 -17.15 2.81
C THR A 111 -38.27 -17.53 1.42
N PRO A 112 -39.16 -17.83 0.44
CA PRO A 112 -38.73 -18.07 -0.93
C PRO A 112 -38.02 -16.86 -1.52
N LEU A 113 -36.97 -17.09 -2.31
CA LEU A 113 -36.24 -16.03 -3.01
C LEU A 113 -36.41 -16.18 -4.52
N ALA A 114 -36.92 -15.14 -5.17
CA ALA A 114 -36.92 -15.02 -6.62
C ALA A 114 -35.72 -14.15 -7.04
N LEU A 115 -34.81 -14.72 -7.82
CA LEU A 115 -33.58 -14.06 -8.25
C LEU A 115 -33.49 -14.05 -9.77
N ALA A 116 -33.15 -12.88 -10.34
CA ALA A 116 -32.74 -12.81 -11.73
C ALA A 116 -31.37 -13.48 -11.90
N VAL A 117 -31.16 -14.20 -12.99
CA VAL A 117 -29.89 -14.85 -13.31
C VAL A 117 -29.45 -14.49 -14.73
N TYR A 118 -28.20 -14.09 -14.88
CA TYR A 118 -27.64 -13.67 -16.16
C TYR A 118 -26.14 -13.87 -16.20
N ALA A 119 -25.56 -13.79 -17.39
CA ALA A 119 -24.11 -13.71 -17.58
C ALA A 119 -23.73 -12.30 -18.06
N ALA A 120 -22.55 -11.86 -17.64
CA ALA A 120 -22.03 -10.55 -17.98
C ALA A 120 -20.52 -10.58 -18.17
N ASP A 121 -20.00 -9.73 -19.07
CA ASP A 121 -18.56 -9.52 -19.22
C ASP A 121 -17.95 -9.01 -17.92
N GLY A 122 -16.71 -9.44 -17.65
CA GLY A 122 -15.91 -8.96 -16.55
C GLY A 122 -14.96 -7.86 -16.99
N PHE A 123 -14.84 -6.83 -16.17
CA PHE A 123 -13.92 -5.72 -16.37
C PHE A 123 -13.13 -5.44 -15.09
N LEU A 124 -11.99 -4.76 -15.23
CA LEU A 124 -11.19 -4.35 -14.09
C LEU A 124 -11.62 -2.96 -13.63
N THR A 125 -11.91 -2.80 -12.35
CA THR A 125 -12.14 -1.50 -11.71
C THR A 125 -10.82 -0.73 -11.53
N ASP A 126 -10.90 0.57 -11.22
CA ASP A 126 -9.73 1.43 -11.02
C ASP A 126 -8.78 0.91 -9.90
N ASP A 127 -9.34 0.27 -8.87
CA ASP A 127 -8.59 -0.34 -7.78
C ASP A 127 -8.04 -1.74 -8.13
N GLY A 128 -8.31 -2.26 -9.33
CA GLY A 128 -7.76 -3.52 -9.79
C GLY A 128 -8.59 -4.74 -9.45
N THR A 129 -9.86 -4.57 -9.09
CA THR A 129 -10.75 -5.68 -8.78
C THR A 129 -11.54 -6.08 -10.02
N LEU A 130 -11.77 -7.39 -10.19
CA LEU A 130 -12.68 -7.85 -11.25
C LEU A 130 -14.12 -7.58 -10.82
N ASP A 131 -14.81 -6.76 -11.58
CA ASP A 131 -16.25 -6.51 -11.49
C ASP A 131 -16.95 -6.96 -12.79
N LEU A 132 -18.28 -7.00 -12.76
CA LEU A 132 -19.12 -7.52 -13.84
C LEU A 132 -20.10 -6.46 -14.32
N LEU A 133 -20.37 -6.46 -15.62
CA LEU A 133 -21.35 -5.53 -16.19
C LEU A 133 -22.75 -5.75 -15.57
N PRO A 134 -23.52 -4.68 -15.34
CA PRO A 134 -24.91 -4.79 -14.93
C PRO A 134 -25.79 -5.44 -15.99
N ALA A 135 -26.90 -6.07 -15.59
CA ALA A 135 -27.85 -6.73 -16.50
C ALA A 135 -28.38 -5.86 -17.64
N GLY A 136 -28.41 -4.53 -17.46
CA GLY A 136 -28.86 -3.57 -18.49
C GLY A 136 -27.78 -3.19 -19.52
N GLU A 137 -26.54 -3.62 -19.34
CA GLU A 137 -25.43 -3.32 -20.23
C GLU A 137 -25.11 -4.53 -21.11
N VAL A 138 -24.83 -4.26 -22.39
CA VAL A 138 -24.65 -5.31 -23.39
C VAL A 138 -23.25 -5.88 -23.28
N SER A 139 -23.16 -7.18 -23.00
CA SER A 139 -21.90 -7.93 -23.10
C SER A 139 -21.54 -8.18 -24.56
N THR A 140 -20.24 -8.08 -24.87
CA THR A 140 -19.66 -8.23 -26.22
C THR A 140 -18.59 -9.32 -26.29
N ALA A 141 -18.14 -9.84 -25.15
CA ALA A 141 -17.14 -10.89 -25.03
C ALA A 141 -17.73 -12.14 -24.34
N LEU A 142 -16.99 -12.74 -23.40
CA LEU A 142 -17.33 -14.02 -22.79
C LEU A 142 -18.73 -14.06 -22.15
N GLY A 143 -19.22 -12.96 -21.57
CA GLY A 143 -20.58 -12.86 -21.05
C GLY A 143 -21.65 -13.13 -22.11
N SER A 144 -21.41 -12.69 -23.35
CA SER A 144 -22.31 -12.95 -24.49
C SER A 144 -22.27 -14.39 -25.00
N TRP A 145 -21.23 -15.15 -24.64
CA TRP A 145 -21.03 -16.55 -25.03
C TRP A 145 -21.71 -17.53 -24.07
N ILE A 146 -22.20 -17.03 -22.94
CA ILE A 146 -22.84 -17.82 -21.88
C ILE A 146 -24.35 -17.67 -22.00
N ALA A 147 -25.04 -18.78 -22.26
CA ALA A 147 -26.50 -18.85 -22.31
C ALA A 147 -27.02 -19.61 -21.09
N LEU A 148 -27.89 -18.98 -20.31
CA LEU A 148 -28.63 -19.62 -19.22
C LEU A 148 -29.98 -20.13 -19.74
N ASP A 149 -30.45 -21.25 -19.20
CA ASP A 149 -31.73 -21.85 -19.62
C ASP A 149 -32.97 -21.06 -19.14
N GLN A 150 -32.78 -20.22 -18.13
CA GLN A 150 -33.80 -19.38 -17.51
C GLN A 150 -33.20 -18.03 -17.10
N ALA A 151 -34.02 -16.97 -17.10
CA ALA A 151 -33.62 -15.61 -16.71
C ALA A 151 -33.95 -15.29 -15.24
N GLU A 152 -34.78 -16.11 -14.61
CA GLU A 152 -35.21 -15.97 -13.22
C GLU A 152 -35.29 -17.38 -12.61
N VAL A 153 -34.97 -17.48 -11.33
CA VAL A 153 -35.04 -18.72 -10.57
C VAL A 153 -35.68 -18.45 -9.21
N GLU A 154 -36.61 -19.31 -8.82
CA GLU A 154 -37.20 -19.32 -7.48
C GLU A 154 -36.49 -20.38 -6.64
N ILE A 155 -35.94 -19.97 -5.50
CA ILE A 155 -35.26 -20.84 -4.55
C ILE A 155 -36.11 -20.95 -3.27
N PRO A 156 -36.62 -22.14 -2.94
CA PRO A 156 -37.38 -22.34 -1.71
C PRO A 156 -36.56 -21.99 -0.44
N PRO A 157 -37.23 -21.72 0.69
CA PRO A 157 -36.57 -21.48 1.97
C PRO A 157 -35.57 -22.57 2.34
N GLN A 158 -34.38 -22.21 2.81
CA GLN A 158 -33.34 -23.15 3.25
C GLN A 158 -32.91 -24.21 2.21
N GLU A 159 -33.24 -24.00 0.93
CA GLU A 159 -32.93 -24.92 -0.16
C GLU A 159 -31.89 -24.35 -1.14
N ARG A 160 -31.52 -25.15 -2.15
CA ARG A 160 -30.63 -24.74 -3.23
C ARG A 160 -31.14 -25.24 -4.57
N VAL A 161 -30.93 -24.45 -5.61
CA VAL A 161 -31.29 -24.76 -6.99
C VAL A 161 -30.04 -24.71 -7.87
N GLU A 162 -29.97 -25.63 -8.82
CA GLU A 162 -28.97 -25.62 -9.88
C GLU A 162 -29.52 -24.86 -11.10
N VAL A 163 -28.77 -23.85 -11.54
CA VAL A 163 -29.06 -23.06 -12.72
C VAL A 163 -28.09 -23.51 -13.82
N PRO A 164 -28.53 -24.34 -14.78
CA PRO A 164 -27.69 -24.78 -15.88
C PRO A 164 -27.41 -23.64 -16.86
N PHE A 165 -26.20 -23.66 -17.43
CA PHE A 165 -25.80 -22.77 -18.50
C PHE A 165 -24.89 -23.48 -19.51
N THR A 166 -24.83 -22.91 -20.72
CA THR A 166 -23.96 -23.37 -21.81
C THR A 166 -23.00 -22.26 -22.19
N VAL A 167 -21.72 -22.57 -22.33
CA VAL A 167 -20.72 -21.66 -22.90
C VAL A 167 -20.44 -22.10 -24.33
N THR A 168 -20.56 -21.18 -25.30
CA THR A 168 -20.28 -21.45 -26.71
C THR A 168 -19.32 -20.41 -27.26
N VAL A 169 -18.08 -20.81 -27.52
CA VAL A 169 -17.05 -19.92 -28.08
C VAL A 169 -17.34 -19.74 -29.58
N PRO A 170 -17.44 -18.51 -30.10
CA PRO A 170 -17.58 -18.26 -31.53
C PRO A 170 -16.45 -18.88 -32.36
N ASP A 171 -16.73 -19.26 -33.62
CA ASP A 171 -15.72 -19.81 -34.53
C ASP A 171 -14.62 -18.79 -34.88
N ASP A 172 -14.95 -17.50 -34.84
CA ASP A 172 -14.05 -16.37 -35.12
C ASP A 172 -13.46 -15.74 -33.85
N ALA A 173 -13.66 -16.35 -32.68
CA ALA A 173 -13.09 -15.88 -31.44
C ALA A 173 -11.56 -15.87 -31.52
N THR A 174 -10.95 -14.72 -31.19
CA THR A 174 -9.50 -14.60 -31.17
C THR A 174 -8.91 -15.41 -30.00
N PRO A 175 -7.76 -16.08 -30.20
CA PRO A 175 -7.04 -16.72 -29.10
C PRO A 175 -6.72 -15.73 -27.98
N GLY A 176 -6.81 -16.19 -26.74
CA GLY A 176 -6.57 -15.35 -25.57
C GLY A 176 -7.46 -15.67 -24.38
N ASP A 177 -7.31 -14.88 -23.33
CA ASP A 177 -8.08 -14.98 -22.09
C ASP A 177 -9.24 -13.98 -22.07
N TYR A 178 -10.36 -14.44 -21.56
CA TYR A 178 -11.57 -13.65 -21.38
C TYR A 178 -12.11 -13.84 -19.97
N ALA A 179 -12.74 -12.80 -19.43
CA ALA A 179 -13.36 -12.81 -18.13
C ALA A 179 -14.85 -12.45 -18.23
N ALA A 180 -15.65 -13.13 -17.43
CA ALA A 180 -17.07 -12.91 -17.27
C ALA A 180 -17.49 -13.37 -15.88
N GLY A 181 -18.80 -13.32 -15.61
CA GLY A 181 -19.39 -13.98 -14.47
C GLY A 181 -20.80 -14.43 -14.75
N VAL A 182 -21.24 -15.45 -14.01
CA VAL A 182 -22.65 -15.82 -13.91
C VAL A 182 -23.18 -15.25 -12.61
N VAL A 183 -24.18 -14.38 -12.72
CA VAL A 183 -24.67 -13.50 -11.66
C VAL A 183 -26.09 -13.87 -11.30
N SER A 184 -26.37 -13.84 -10.00
CA SER A 184 -27.71 -13.76 -9.44
C SER A 184 -27.94 -12.35 -8.88
N SER A 185 -29.12 -11.79 -9.11
CA SER A 185 -29.48 -10.43 -8.73
C SER A 185 -30.84 -10.40 -8.05
N LEU A 186 -30.92 -9.60 -6.99
CA LEU A 186 -32.14 -9.27 -6.27
C LEU A 186 -32.34 -7.76 -6.31
N VAL A 187 -33.38 -7.32 -7.01
CA VAL A 187 -33.78 -5.92 -7.06
C VAL A 187 -34.85 -5.66 -5.99
N VAL A 188 -34.53 -4.79 -5.04
CA VAL A 188 -35.43 -4.37 -3.98
C VAL A 188 -35.80 -2.91 -4.20
N VAL A 189 -37.09 -2.60 -4.26
CA VAL A 189 -37.60 -1.23 -4.34
C VAL A 189 -38.12 -0.84 -2.96
N ALA A 190 -37.44 0.11 -2.31
CA ALA A 190 -37.85 0.62 -1.00
C ALA A 190 -39.07 1.56 -1.13
N GLU A 191 -39.78 1.76 -0.03
CA GLU A 191 -41.01 2.59 0.02
C GLU A 191 -40.77 4.07 -0.33
N ASP A 192 -39.54 4.56 -0.12
CA ASP A 192 -39.09 5.91 -0.50
C ASP A 192 -38.72 6.04 -1.98
N GLY A 193 -38.86 4.95 -2.76
CA GLY A 193 -38.57 4.89 -4.19
C GLY A 193 -37.12 4.55 -4.53
N VAL A 194 -36.26 4.30 -3.55
CA VAL A 194 -34.87 3.86 -3.79
C VAL A 194 -34.86 2.41 -4.28
N THR A 195 -34.25 2.17 -5.43
CA THR A 195 -34.05 0.82 -5.97
C THR A 195 -32.64 0.35 -5.67
N THR A 196 -32.50 -0.77 -4.97
CA THR A 196 -31.22 -1.41 -4.66
C THR A 196 -31.12 -2.73 -5.41
N ASP A 197 -30.09 -2.89 -6.23
CA ASP A 197 -29.77 -4.15 -6.89
C ASP A 197 -28.61 -4.83 -6.13
N ARG A 198 -28.92 -5.93 -5.44
CA ARG A 198 -27.93 -6.75 -4.72
C ARG A 198 -27.52 -7.92 -5.60
N ARG A 199 -26.22 -8.07 -5.86
CA ARG A 199 -25.69 -9.06 -6.80
C ARG A 199 -24.67 -9.98 -6.15
N LEU A 200 -24.78 -11.27 -6.44
CA LEU A 200 -23.76 -12.26 -6.14
C LEU A 200 -23.49 -13.08 -7.40
N GLY A 201 -22.22 -13.24 -7.76
CA GLY A 201 -21.83 -13.98 -8.95
C GLY A 201 -20.58 -14.81 -8.73
N SER A 202 -20.41 -15.82 -9.58
CA SER A 202 -19.18 -16.61 -9.68
C SER A 202 -18.41 -16.19 -10.92
N ARG A 203 -17.09 -15.99 -10.78
CA ARG A 203 -16.23 -15.58 -11.89
C ARG A 203 -16.08 -16.71 -12.90
N VAL A 204 -16.01 -16.34 -14.18
CA VAL A 204 -15.71 -17.23 -15.28
C VAL A 204 -14.47 -16.73 -16.00
N HIS A 205 -13.43 -17.54 -16.01
CA HIS A 205 -12.25 -17.32 -16.84
C HIS A 205 -12.24 -18.35 -17.97
N LEU A 206 -12.12 -17.88 -19.20
CA LEU A 206 -12.02 -18.76 -20.36
C LEU A 206 -10.79 -18.40 -21.19
N ARG A 207 -9.94 -19.41 -21.46
CA ARG A 207 -8.87 -19.30 -22.45
C ARG A 207 -9.33 -19.92 -23.77
N VAL A 208 -9.43 -19.09 -24.80
CA VAL A 208 -9.58 -19.55 -26.19
C VAL A 208 -8.23 -20.06 -26.67
N GLN A 209 -8.16 -21.33 -27.07
CA GLN A 209 -6.93 -21.99 -27.48
C GLN A 209 -6.35 -21.35 -28.75
N GLY A 210 -5.03 -21.20 -28.76
CA GLY A 210 -4.26 -20.66 -29.87
C GLY A 210 -2.97 -20.01 -29.35
N GLU A 211 -2.33 -19.21 -30.19
CA GLU A 211 -1.08 -18.53 -29.84
C GLU A 211 -1.32 -17.42 -28.83
N LEU A 212 -0.60 -17.47 -27.69
CA LEU A 212 -0.62 -16.41 -26.69
C LEU A 212 0.46 -15.37 -27.04
N ALA A 213 0.05 -14.11 -27.06
CA ALA A 213 0.88 -12.94 -27.27
C ALA A 213 0.69 -11.98 -26.09
N PRO A 214 1.25 -12.29 -24.89
CA PRO A 214 1.19 -11.36 -23.77
C PRO A 214 2.03 -10.12 -24.03
N ALA A 215 1.49 -8.96 -23.71
CA ALA A 215 2.17 -7.68 -23.85
C ALA A 215 1.69 -6.72 -22.77
N LEU A 216 2.63 -6.00 -22.17
CA LEU A 216 2.33 -4.91 -21.25
C LEU A 216 2.81 -3.60 -21.88
N ALA A 217 2.13 -2.52 -21.58
CA ALA A 217 2.54 -1.15 -21.87
C ALA A 217 2.51 -0.33 -20.58
N VAL A 218 3.36 0.69 -20.53
CA VAL A 218 3.50 1.56 -19.37
C VAL A 218 3.45 3.01 -19.84
N ASP A 219 2.45 3.72 -19.37
CA ASP A 219 2.14 5.09 -19.78
C ASP A 219 2.08 6.02 -18.58
N ASP A 220 2.01 7.34 -18.85
CA ASP A 220 1.73 8.37 -17.85
C ASP A 220 2.64 8.37 -16.61
N VAL A 221 3.91 7.98 -16.76
CA VAL A 221 4.86 7.94 -15.64
C VAL A 221 5.19 9.35 -15.16
N ARG A 222 4.85 9.64 -13.91
CA ARG A 222 5.06 10.91 -13.22
C ARG A 222 5.87 10.68 -11.95
N LEU A 223 6.74 11.62 -11.64
CA LEU A 223 7.58 11.61 -10.45
C LEU A 223 7.40 12.93 -9.69
N ALA A 224 6.93 12.84 -8.45
CA ALA A 224 6.88 13.94 -7.50
C ALA A 224 7.91 13.70 -6.38
N TYR A 225 8.44 14.77 -5.80
CA TYR A 225 9.37 14.71 -4.68
C TYR A 225 8.80 15.48 -3.50
N ASP A 226 8.74 14.81 -2.35
CA ASP A 226 8.25 15.34 -1.10
C ASP A 226 9.44 15.56 -0.16
N GLY A 227 9.86 16.83 -0.09
CA GLY A 227 11.00 17.24 0.72
C GLY A 227 10.71 17.25 2.22
N THR A 228 11.77 17.16 3.02
CA THR A 228 11.69 17.23 4.49
C THR A 228 12.19 18.59 5.02
N LEU A 229 11.66 19.00 6.18
CA LEU A 229 12.14 20.18 6.91
C LEU A 229 13.50 19.95 7.57
N ASN A 230 13.97 18.70 7.67
CA ASN A 230 15.29 18.39 8.20
C ASN A 230 16.32 18.36 7.05
N PRO A 231 17.26 19.31 6.96
CA PRO A 231 18.23 19.39 5.87
C PRO A 231 19.27 18.24 5.87
N PHE A 232 19.26 17.38 6.89
CA PHE A 232 20.15 16.22 7.03
C PHE A 232 19.40 14.88 6.96
N ALA A 233 18.14 14.88 6.52
CA ALA A 233 17.36 13.67 6.30
C ALA A 233 16.93 13.56 4.83
N PRO A 234 16.70 12.34 4.33
CA PRO A 234 16.06 12.14 3.04
C PRO A 234 14.57 12.53 3.09
N GLY A 235 14.00 12.78 1.91
CA GLY A 235 12.55 12.90 1.70
C GLY A 235 11.96 11.60 1.16
N SER A 236 10.74 11.69 0.62
CA SER A 236 10.12 10.63 -0.16
C SER A 236 9.86 11.10 -1.60
N ALA A 237 9.63 10.16 -2.50
CA ALA A 237 9.22 10.45 -3.86
C ALA A 237 8.01 9.59 -4.24
N THR A 238 7.01 10.22 -4.84
CA THR A 238 5.81 9.54 -5.31
C THR A 238 5.91 9.31 -6.81
N VAL A 239 5.81 8.04 -7.22
CA VAL A 239 5.79 7.64 -8.63
C VAL A 239 4.38 7.18 -8.99
N THR A 240 3.76 7.86 -9.94
CA THR A 240 2.44 7.49 -10.49
C THR A 240 2.63 7.01 -11.92
N PHE A 241 1.99 5.91 -12.30
CA PHE A 241 2.09 5.32 -13.63
C PHE A 241 0.84 4.50 -13.96
N THR A 242 0.58 4.31 -15.26
CA THR A 242 -0.48 3.44 -15.76
C THR A 242 0.14 2.22 -16.41
N VAL A 243 -0.33 1.02 -16.05
CA VAL A 243 0.03 -0.22 -16.72
C VAL A 243 -1.17 -0.71 -17.51
N THR A 244 -0.95 -1.01 -18.79
CA THR A 244 -1.98 -1.53 -19.71
C THR A 244 -1.57 -2.91 -20.19
N ASN A 245 -2.51 -3.86 -20.21
CA ASN A 245 -2.31 -5.14 -20.86
C ASN A 245 -2.78 -5.04 -22.33
N GLU A 246 -1.83 -4.88 -23.24
CA GLU A 246 -2.08 -4.83 -24.69
C GLU A 246 -2.07 -6.22 -25.34
N GLY A 247 -1.74 -7.25 -24.56
CA GLY A 247 -1.70 -8.63 -25.02
C GLY A 247 -3.08 -9.29 -25.02
N ASN A 248 -3.09 -10.57 -25.40
CA ASN A 248 -4.29 -11.40 -25.39
C ASN A 248 -4.39 -12.34 -24.18
N ALA A 249 -3.44 -12.32 -23.25
CA ALA A 249 -3.43 -13.21 -22.08
C ALA A 249 -3.58 -12.42 -20.78
N ARG A 250 -4.17 -13.04 -19.76
CA ARG A 250 -4.19 -12.51 -18.39
C ARG A 250 -2.77 -12.52 -17.83
N VAL A 251 -2.32 -11.36 -17.35
CA VAL A 251 -0.94 -11.18 -16.86
C VAL A 251 -0.97 -10.74 -15.41
N ALA A 252 -0.15 -11.38 -14.58
CA ALA A 252 0.17 -10.90 -13.24
C ALA A 252 1.47 -10.07 -13.34
N PRO A 253 1.39 -8.72 -13.26
CA PRO A 253 2.56 -7.88 -13.45
C PRO A 253 3.49 -7.90 -12.23
N ALA A 254 4.80 -7.92 -12.49
CA ALA A 254 5.83 -7.74 -11.48
C ALA A 254 6.52 -6.40 -11.73
N THR A 255 6.43 -5.50 -10.76
CA THR A 255 6.86 -4.10 -10.92
C THR A 255 7.98 -3.74 -9.97
N ALA A 256 9.03 -3.11 -10.50
CA ALA A 256 10.13 -2.54 -9.72
C ALA A 256 10.30 -1.06 -10.06
N VAL A 257 10.35 -0.22 -9.02
CA VAL A 257 10.58 1.23 -9.14
C VAL A 257 11.93 1.55 -8.53
N ARG A 258 12.79 2.24 -9.29
CA ARG A 258 14.07 2.74 -8.82
C ARG A 258 14.15 4.26 -9.00
N VAL A 259 14.38 5.00 -7.93
CA VAL A 259 14.61 6.45 -7.96
C VAL A 259 16.07 6.73 -7.66
N ALA A 260 16.75 7.52 -8.50
CA ALA A 260 18.14 7.87 -8.30
C ALA A 260 18.48 9.26 -8.82
N GLY A 261 19.46 9.88 -8.17
CA GLY A 261 20.01 11.17 -8.58
C GLY A 261 20.98 11.04 -9.76
N PRO A 262 21.66 12.14 -10.11
CA PRO A 262 22.64 12.16 -11.20
C PRO A 262 23.71 11.07 -10.99
N PHE A 263 24.05 10.36 -12.07
CA PHE A 263 25.02 9.25 -12.06
C PHE A 263 24.63 8.06 -11.16
N GLY A 264 23.36 7.94 -10.76
CA GLY A 264 22.88 6.85 -9.91
C GLY A 264 23.16 7.06 -8.41
N LEU A 265 23.53 8.27 -7.99
CA LEU A 265 23.76 8.61 -6.59
C LEU A 265 22.45 8.53 -5.78
N GLY A 266 22.55 8.08 -4.52
CA GLY A 266 21.41 8.05 -3.61
C GLY A 266 20.27 7.14 -4.07
N ALA A 267 20.56 6.12 -4.89
CA ALA A 267 19.54 5.26 -5.47
C ALA A 267 18.76 4.50 -4.39
N THR A 268 17.43 4.60 -4.46
CA THR A 268 16.50 3.84 -3.63
C THR A 268 15.51 3.11 -4.53
N SER A 269 14.92 2.03 -4.04
CA SER A 269 14.00 1.21 -4.82
C SER A 269 12.84 0.72 -3.97
N ALA A 270 11.69 0.58 -4.62
CA ALA A 270 10.52 -0.13 -4.12
C ALA A 270 10.29 -1.34 -5.04
N THR A 271 10.36 -2.54 -4.47
CA THR A 271 10.29 -3.81 -5.22
C THR A 271 8.98 -4.55 -4.99
N ASP A 272 8.24 -4.22 -3.92
CA ASP A 272 6.95 -4.84 -3.58
C ASP A 272 5.80 -3.91 -4.02
N VAL A 273 5.78 -3.56 -5.31
CA VAL A 273 4.69 -2.76 -5.88
C VAL A 273 3.56 -3.70 -6.28
N ASP A 274 2.48 -3.67 -5.50
CA ASP A 274 1.29 -4.48 -5.77
C ASP A 274 0.51 -3.92 -6.97
N VAL A 275 0.69 -4.60 -8.11
CA VAL A 275 -0.10 -4.37 -9.31
C VAL A 275 -1.03 -5.58 -9.46
N PRO A 276 -2.35 -5.36 -9.54
CA PRO A 276 -3.32 -6.42 -9.70
C PRO A 276 -3.07 -7.16 -11.01
N GLU A 277 -3.68 -8.33 -11.10
CA GLU A 277 -3.77 -9.03 -12.36
C GLU A 277 -4.53 -8.21 -13.41
N LEU A 278 -3.99 -8.15 -14.62
CA LEU A 278 -4.57 -7.41 -15.73
C LEU A 278 -5.20 -8.36 -16.75
N LEU A 279 -6.48 -8.11 -17.04
CA LEU A 279 -7.16 -8.71 -18.18
C LEU A 279 -6.66 -8.10 -19.49
N PRO A 280 -6.73 -8.83 -20.62
CA PRO A 280 -6.51 -8.25 -21.94
C PRO A 280 -7.33 -6.97 -22.16
N GLY A 281 -6.66 -5.90 -22.61
CA GLY A 281 -7.25 -4.59 -22.89
C GLY A 281 -7.53 -3.71 -21.67
N SER A 282 -7.30 -4.19 -20.45
CA SER A 282 -7.49 -3.40 -19.23
C SER A 282 -6.26 -2.57 -18.87
N SER A 283 -6.49 -1.43 -18.21
CA SER A 283 -5.46 -0.52 -17.71
C SER A 283 -5.69 -0.24 -16.22
N VAL A 284 -4.61 -0.02 -15.48
CA VAL A 284 -4.70 0.37 -14.06
C VAL A 284 -3.66 1.44 -13.74
N GLU A 285 -4.09 2.51 -13.06
CA GLU A 285 -3.18 3.51 -12.50
C GLU A 285 -2.68 3.06 -11.12
N ARG A 286 -1.40 3.25 -10.86
CA ARG A 286 -0.76 2.90 -9.58
C ARG A 286 0.10 4.05 -9.11
N THR A 287 0.09 4.25 -7.79
CA THR A 287 0.92 5.24 -7.10
C THR A 287 1.77 4.53 -6.06
N VAL A 288 3.08 4.75 -6.12
CA VAL A 288 4.08 4.14 -5.25
C VAL A 288 4.86 5.22 -4.54
N GLU A 289 4.95 5.13 -3.22
CA GLU A 289 5.84 5.96 -2.43
C GLU A 289 7.19 5.28 -2.26
N VAL A 290 8.26 6.01 -2.58
CA VAL A 290 9.65 5.59 -2.42
C VAL A 290 10.27 6.47 -1.33
N ASP A 291 10.48 5.88 -0.16
CA ASP A 291 11.15 6.56 0.95
C ASP A 291 12.66 6.69 0.73
N GLY A 292 13.31 7.53 1.53
CA GLY A 292 14.77 7.57 1.58
C GLY A 292 15.43 8.26 0.38
N VAL A 293 14.70 9.10 -0.35
CA VAL A 293 15.20 9.82 -1.53
C VAL A 293 15.92 11.10 -1.10
N TRP A 294 17.22 11.16 -1.36
CA TRP A 294 18.02 12.34 -1.06
C TRP A 294 17.80 13.44 -2.12
N PRO A 295 17.68 14.71 -1.72
CA PRO A 295 17.51 15.81 -2.67
C PRO A 295 18.84 16.18 -3.35
N LEU A 296 19.25 15.38 -4.35
CA LEU A 296 20.52 15.53 -5.07
C LEU A 296 20.38 16.36 -6.36
N GLY A 297 19.27 17.08 -6.52
CA GLY A 297 18.98 17.90 -7.68
C GLY A 297 18.00 17.21 -8.62
N ARG A 298 18.48 16.67 -9.74
CA ARG A 298 17.60 16.02 -10.72
C ARG A 298 17.51 14.53 -10.45
N GLU A 299 16.34 14.11 -9.98
CA GLU A 299 16.02 12.71 -9.70
C GLU A 299 15.37 12.08 -10.94
N VAL A 300 15.69 10.81 -11.18
CA VAL A 300 15.13 10.00 -12.26
C VAL A 300 14.54 8.74 -11.66
N ALA A 301 13.26 8.50 -11.92
CA ALA A 301 12.60 7.23 -11.68
C ALA A 301 12.77 6.35 -12.91
N THR A 302 13.19 5.11 -12.70
CA THR A 302 13.18 4.02 -13.68
C THR A 302 12.20 2.97 -13.20
N LEU A 303 11.15 2.79 -13.96
CA LEU A 303 10.10 1.81 -13.74
C LEU A 303 10.37 0.62 -14.66
N THR A 304 10.43 -0.58 -14.10
CA THR A 304 10.53 -1.84 -14.85
C THR A 304 9.31 -2.68 -14.54
N VAL A 305 8.53 -3.00 -15.57
CA VAL A 305 7.31 -3.83 -15.46
C VAL A 305 7.51 -5.06 -16.31
N GLY A 306 7.53 -6.22 -15.70
CA GLY A 306 7.42 -7.51 -16.37
C GLY A 306 6.22 -8.26 -15.82
N GLY A 307 6.19 -9.58 -15.94
CA GLY A 307 5.17 -10.40 -15.31
C GLY A 307 5.17 -11.82 -15.80
N GLU A 308 4.13 -12.55 -15.41
CA GLU A 308 3.86 -13.90 -15.88
C GLU A 308 2.42 -14.01 -16.37
N VAL A 309 2.19 -14.90 -17.34
CA VAL A 309 0.84 -15.25 -17.76
C VAL A 309 0.19 -16.07 -16.66
N VAL A 310 -1.02 -15.69 -16.25
CA VAL A 310 -1.75 -16.40 -15.21
C VAL A 310 -2.15 -17.78 -15.74
N PRO A 311 -1.75 -18.87 -15.06
CA PRO A 311 -2.10 -20.21 -15.49
C PRO A 311 -3.57 -20.50 -15.19
N LEU A 312 -4.20 -21.34 -16.01
CA LEU A 312 -5.50 -21.88 -15.67
C LEU A 312 -5.35 -22.88 -14.51
N PRO A 313 -6.32 -22.96 -13.59
CA PRO A 313 -6.34 -24.00 -12.56
C PRO A 313 -6.12 -25.40 -13.14
N GLY A 314 -5.17 -26.15 -12.57
CA GLY A 314 -4.84 -27.50 -13.03
C GLY A 314 -3.97 -27.57 -14.29
N THR A 315 -3.52 -26.44 -14.83
CA THR A 315 -2.56 -26.38 -15.94
C THR A 315 -1.15 -26.06 -15.45
N VAL A 316 -0.14 -26.56 -16.16
CA VAL A 316 1.26 -26.20 -15.93
C VAL A 316 1.56 -24.95 -16.78
N PRO A 317 2.18 -23.90 -16.21
CA PRO A 317 2.61 -22.74 -16.98
C PRO A 317 3.50 -23.15 -18.14
N ASP A 318 3.26 -22.57 -19.31
CA ASP A 318 4.11 -22.79 -20.48
C ASP A 318 5.37 -21.91 -20.36
N PRO A 319 6.57 -22.50 -20.20
CA PRO A 319 7.80 -21.72 -20.04
C PRO A 319 8.21 -20.96 -21.31
N GLU A 320 7.63 -21.28 -22.48
CA GLU A 320 7.93 -20.58 -23.74
C GLU A 320 7.17 -19.26 -23.87
N VAL A 321 6.06 -19.09 -23.15
CA VAL A 321 5.24 -17.88 -23.17
C VAL A 321 5.79 -16.87 -22.17
N VAL A 322 6.62 -15.95 -22.67
CA VAL A 322 7.28 -14.91 -21.87
C VAL A 322 6.54 -13.58 -22.03
N VAL A 323 6.29 -12.88 -20.92
CA VAL A 323 5.82 -11.50 -20.94
C VAL A 323 7.03 -10.57 -21.10
N PRO A 324 7.17 -9.82 -22.22
CA PRO A 324 8.29 -8.92 -22.40
C PRO A 324 8.30 -7.83 -21.33
N GLY A 325 9.48 -7.59 -20.73
CA GLY A 325 9.64 -6.50 -19.77
C GLY A 325 9.67 -5.14 -20.45
N VAL A 326 8.94 -4.18 -19.88
CA VAL A 326 8.89 -2.78 -20.31
C VAL A 326 9.62 -1.90 -19.31
N VAL A 327 10.37 -0.93 -19.84
CA VAL A 327 11.08 0.07 -19.04
C VAL A 327 10.58 1.46 -19.39
N ALA A 328 10.18 2.22 -18.40
CA ALA A 328 9.76 3.61 -18.53
C ALA A 328 10.50 4.51 -17.53
N THR A 329 10.64 5.79 -17.86
CA THR A 329 11.38 6.73 -17.02
C THR A 329 10.66 8.06 -16.86
N ALA A 330 10.72 8.64 -15.67
CA ALA A 330 10.28 10.00 -15.37
C ALA A 330 11.35 10.75 -14.58
N ALA A 331 11.35 12.07 -14.61
CA ALA A 331 12.32 12.88 -13.89
C ALA A 331 11.69 14.10 -13.22
N THR A 332 12.21 14.47 -12.06
CA THR A 332 11.78 15.64 -11.30
C THR A 332 12.94 16.35 -10.65
N TRP A 333 12.69 17.55 -10.10
CA TRP A 333 13.68 18.30 -9.33
C TRP A 333 13.43 18.15 -7.83
N ALA A 334 14.35 17.50 -7.13
CA ALA A 334 14.43 17.42 -5.68
C ALA A 334 15.41 18.48 -5.16
N VAL A 335 14.94 19.74 -5.07
CA VAL A 335 15.77 20.87 -4.62
C VAL A 335 15.78 20.94 -3.08
N PRO A 336 16.96 20.91 -2.42
CA PRO A 336 17.05 20.97 -0.96
C PRO A 336 16.89 22.41 -0.45
N TRP A 337 15.69 22.99 -0.57
CA TRP A 337 15.40 24.39 -0.22
C TRP A 337 15.82 24.75 1.21
N VAL A 338 15.62 23.85 2.18
CA VAL A 338 16.00 24.08 3.57
C VAL A 338 17.52 24.14 3.76
N ALA A 339 18.26 23.23 3.13
CA ALA A 339 19.72 23.24 3.19
C ALA A 339 20.30 24.48 2.48
N LEU A 340 19.71 24.89 1.35
CA LEU A 340 20.07 26.13 0.66
C LEU A 340 19.79 27.36 1.52
N GLY A 341 18.62 27.43 2.17
CA GLY A 341 18.27 28.50 3.11
C GLY A 341 19.24 28.58 4.29
N LEU A 342 19.60 27.43 4.88
CA LEU A 342 20.58 27.34 5.96
C LEU A 342 21.97 27.80 5.48
N LEU A 343 22.40 27.40 4.29
CA LEU A 343 23.68 27.81 3.70
C LEU A 343 23.72 29.32 3.48
N VAL A 344 22.63 29.93 2.98
CA VAL A 344 22.51 31.39 2.83
C VAL A 344 22.56 32.08 4.19
N LEU A 345 21.85 31.56 5.21
CA LEU A 345 21.88 32.10 6.57
C LEU A 345 23.29 32.09 7.17
N VAL A 346 24.01 30.97 7.02
CA VAL A 346 25.41 30.84 7.48
C VAL A 346 26.31 31.82 6.73
N ALA A 347 26.17 31.95 5.41
CA ALA A 347 26.93 32.91 4.62
C ALA A 347 26.68 34.36 5.08
N LEU A 348 25.43 34.73 5.35
CA LEU A 348 25.07 36.04 5.89
C LEU A 348 25.68 36.28 7.28
N LEU A 349 25.66 35.27 8.17
CA LEU A 349 26.27 35.35 9.50
C LEU A 349 27.79 35.53 9.43
N VAL A 350 28.46 34.82 8.52
CA VAL A 350 29.91 34.96 8.29
C VAL A 350 30.23 36.35 7.77
N VAL A 351 29.50 36.84 6.76
CA VAL A 351 29.67 38.18 6.20
C VAL A 351 29.42 39.25 7.26
N TRP A 352 28.37 39.10 8.07
CA TRP A 352 28.07 39.98 9.19
C TRP A 352 29.20 40.00 10.21
N ARG A 353 29.69 38.82 10.64
CA ARG A 353 30.80 38.69 11.60
C ARG A 353 32.10 39.32 11.08
N VAL A 354 32.41 39.13 9.79
CA VAL A 354 33.58 39.76 9.15
C VAL A 354 33.41 41.28 9.10
N ARG A 355 32.24 41.80 8.73
CA ARG A 355 31.96 43.25 8.72
C ARG A 355 31.99 43.85 10.12
N ALA A 356 31.41 43.19 11.11
CA ALA A 356 31.43 43.63 12.51
C ALA A 356 32.86 43.68 13.06
N ARG A 357 33.68 42.65 12.80
CA ARG A 357 35.11 42.64 13.16
C ARG A 357 35.91 43.73 12.47
N ARG A 358 35.65 43.98 11.18
CA ARG A 358 36.30 45.09 10.44
C ARG A 358 35.89 46.45 11.02
N ARG A 359 34.60 46.67 11.31
CA ARG A 359 34.09 47.90 11.94
C ARG A 359 34.70 48.12 13.34
N ALA A 360 34.77 47.08 14.16
CA ALA A 360 35.37 47.16 15.49
C ALA A 360 36.86 47.51 15.43
N ARG A 361 37.63 46.90 14.50
CA ARG A 361 39.04 47.25 14.29
C ARG A 361 39.22 48.70 13.83
N THR A 362 38.40 49.18 12.90
CA THR A 362 38.46 50.59 12.47
C THR A 362 38.07 51.55 13.60
N ALA A 363 37.12 51.18 14.46
CA ALA A 363 36.75 51.99 15.62
C ALA A 363 37.88 52.02 16.67
N GLN A 364 38.54 50.88 16.91
CA GLN A 364 39.69 50.79 17.81
C GLN A 364 40.89 51.58 17.28
N GLN A 365 41.18 51.51 15.97
CA GLN A 365 42.22 52.33 15.33
C GLN A 365 41.91 53.81 15.50
N ARG A 366 40.68 54.26 15.19
CA ARG A 366 40.28 55.66 15.41
C ARG A 366 40.37 56.10 16.87
N ALA A 367 40.02 55.22 17.82
CA ALA A 367 40.14 55.52 19.24
C ALA A 367 41.60 55.64 19.69
N VAL A 368 42.48 54.77 19.17
CA VAL A 368 43.93 54.85 19.40
C VAL A 368 44.49 56.12 18.76
N ASP A 369 44.15 56.42 17.51
CA ASP A 369 44.59 57.63 16.81
C ASP A 369 44.13 58.90 17.53
N ALA A 370 42.88 58.92 18.03
CA ALA A 370 42.34 60.02 18.81
C ALA A 370 43.04 60.17 20.18
N ALA A 371 43.34 59.06 20.87
CA ALA A 371 44.08 59.08 22.12
C ALA A 371 45.53 59.56 21.93
N VAL A 372 46.18 59.13 20.85
CA VAL A 372 47.52 59.60 20.46
C VAL A 372 47.49 61.09 20.12
N ALA A 373 46.49 61.56 19.37
CA ALA A 373 46.34 62.98 19.05
C ALA A 373 46.10 63.83 20.32
N ALA A 374 45.30 63.34 21.27
CA ALA A 374 45.07 64.00 22.56
C ALA A 374 46.36 64.07 23.40
N ALA A 375 47.11 62.97 23.50
CA ALA A 375 48.38 62.94 24.24
C ALA A 375 49.46 63.85 23.63
N LEU A 376 49.50 63.95 22.28
CA LEU A 376 50.38 64.89 21.59
C LEU A 376 49.97 66.35 21.83
N ALA A 377 48.67 66.64 21.90
CA ALA A 377 48.17 67.97 22.24
C ALA A 377 48.49 68.37 23.70
N GLU A 378 48.39 67.43 24.65
CA GLU A 378 48.80 67.65 26.04
C GLU A 378 50.31 67.87 26.18
N ARG A 379 51.15 67.13 25.44
CA ARG A 379 52.60 67.39 25.41
C ARG A 379 52.96 68.75 24.82
N ALA A 380 52.23 69.19 23.79
CA ALA A 380 52.41 70.53 23.23
C ALA A 380 51.99 71.63 24.22
N ALA A 381 51.00 71.36 25.08
CA ALA A 381 50.59 72.26 26.15
C ALA A 381 51.55 72.24 27.37
N GLY A 382 52.19 71.10 27.65
CA GLY A 382 53.14 70.94 28.78
C GLY A 382 54.59 71.35 28.48
N GLY A 383 54.95 71.59 27.21
CA GLY A 383 56.31 72.00 26.81
C GLY A 383 56.66 73.49 27.03
N ALA A 384 55.89 74.21 27.86
CA ALA A 384 56.05 75.65 28.06
C ALA A 384 56.70 76.06 29.39
N ASP A 385 57.14 75.12 30.24
CA ASP A 385 57.77 75.45 31.52
C ASP A 385 58.93 74.50 31.86
N GLU A 386 60.17 74.91 31.58
CA GLU A 386 61.36 74.58 32.41
C GLU A 386 62.54 75.53 32.08
N PRO A 387 63.14 76.22 33.07
CA PRO A 387 64.38 76.98 32.89
C PRO A 387 65.64 76.19 33.32
N THR A 388 66.68 76.39 32.51
CA THR A 388 68.08 75.98 32.56
C THR A 388 68.84 76.40 33.82
N THR A 389 69.85 75.63 34.27
CA THR A 389 71.18 76.16 34.67
C THR A 389 72.28 75.07 34.58
N GLU A 390 73.42 75.51 34.03
CA GLU A 390 74.74 74.90 33.78
C GLU A 390 75.47 74.44 35.08
N GLU A 391 76.52 73.60 35.10
CA GLU A 391 77.90 73.90 34.67
C GLU A 391 78.81 72.64 34.72
N SER A 392 79.86 72.65 33.89
CA SER A 392 80.91 71.63 33.57
C SER A 392 82.07 71.57 34.61
N PRO A 393 83.27 70.97 34.39
CA PRO A 393 83.72 69.78 33.61
C PRO A 393 84.78 68.90 34.37
N SER A 394 85.17 67.74 33.81
CA SER A 394 86.57 67.27 33.59
C SER A 394 86.76 65.74 33.60
N GLU A 395 87.40 65.24 32.54
CA GLU A 395 87.91 63.90 32.17
C GLU A 395 89.06 63.35 33.09
N PRO A 396 89.72 62.17 32.85
CA PRO A 396 89.48 61.05 31.91
C PRO A 396 89.85 59.59 32.43
N VAL A 397 89.77 58.61 31.50
CA VAL A 397 90.48 57.30 31.40
C VAL A 397 90.10 56.14 32.35
N GLY A 398 89.81 54.97 31.73
CA GLY A 398 90.15 53.66 32.31
C GLY A 398 89.19 52.51 31.98
N SER A 399 89.46 51.78 30.89
CA SER A 399 89.07 50.35 30.72
C SER A 399 89.95 49.48 31.64
N PRO A 400 89.75 48.14 31.83
CA PRO A 400 88.81 47.23 31.17
C PRO A 400 88.21 46.10 32.07
N ALA A 401 87.46 45.20 31.41
CA ALA A 401 87.48 43.74 31.56
C ALA A 401 86.47 43.01 32.48
N ALA A 402 85.96 41.93 31.87
CA ALA A 402 85.52 40.64 32.45
C ALA A 402 84.21 40.68 33.27
N ASP A 403 83.34 39.68 33.26
CA ASP A 403 83.49 38.26 32.94
C ASP A 403 82.08 37.64 32.82
N ARG A 404 81.98 36.57 32.01
CA ARG A 404 81.08 35.39 32.09
C ARG A 404 79.53 35.59 32.08
N ASP A 405 78.77 35.17 31.06
CA ASP A 405 78.54 33.81 30.49
C ASP A 405 77.64 32.93 31.42
N PRO A 406 76.99 31.83 30.96
CA PRO A 406 75.80 31.73 30.11
C PRO A 406 74.72 30.77 30.72
N TRP A 407 73.76 30.28 29.90
CA TRP A 407 72.66 29.29 30.17
C TRP A 407 71.31 29.92 30.61
N ALA A 408 70.12 29.53 30.13
CA ALA A 408 69.69 28.39 29.32
C ALA A 408 68.37 28.68 28.56
N ARG A 409 68.39 28.32 27.28
CA ARG A 409 67.42 27.64 26.39
C ARG A 409 65.88 27.84 26.47
N PRO A 410 65.20 27.65 25.30
CA PRO A 410 63.74 27.67 25.12
C PRO A 410 63.06 26.26 25.14
N ALA A 411 61.73 26.28 25.36
CA ALA A 411 60.64 25.35 24.93
C ALA A 411 60.69 23.88 25.45
N PRO A 412 59.61 23.05 25.37
CA PRO A 412 58.43 23.06 24.47
C PRO A 412 57.17 23.77 24.96
#